data_AF-A0A1Y2A325-F1
#
_entry.id   AF-A0A1Y2A325-F1
#
_cell.length_a   1.000
_cell.length_b   1.000
_cell.length_c   1.000
_cell.angle_alpha   90.00
_cell.angle_beta   90.00
_cell.angle_gamma   90.00
#
_symmetry.space_group_name_H-M   'P 1'
#
loop_
_entity.id
_entity.type
_entity.pdbx_description
1 polymer ?
#
loop_
_entity_poly.entity_id
_entity_poly.type
_entity_poly.pdbx_seq_one_letter_code
_entity_poly.pdbx_strand_id
1 'polypeptide(L)'
;MAEMVANNASLNKSFNAMNDRVADLECYAERTDEENRQFRSFMRVISEHPNVRDWLIGLSSDRNNIAEAGPVSYPASPDSEPDLDQSQDQIATHVSDEADNTDNGAETNAQETSDGSSAIKNEDGVIDDGVAGSVILVHSNMATPEPTPEPPKASKKRKRASAQAVGIGNRRVNHNLDAIMVSEETLMPSMAVTDTELVVYLFRTLRRPIVTLRLRARGWGPHKIATVLNEHREVNPPYLKNTASVMSITALRRGERLNGPDWGEENAPQFVDADEKKATELIAGPTNKPGLDCNVLDLCKKLKKHPEGDDAGLFTRCVKYCVENQLECRLSAIHEVASKLA
;
A
#
# COMPACT_ATOMS: atom_id res chain seq x y z
N MET A 1 37.58 1.25 45.11
CA MET A 1 38.10 0.05 44.43
C MET A 1 37.01 -0.80 43.80
N ALA A 2 35.92 -1.16 44.49
CA ALA A 2 34.85 -2.00 43.91
C ALA A 2 34.21 -1.41 42.63
N GLU A 3 34.00 -0.09 42.58
CA GLU A 3 33.40 0.59 41.42
C GLU A 3 34.31 0.57 40.18
N MET A 4 35.63 0.71 40.35
CA MET A 4 36.58 0.56 39.25
C MET A 4 36.60 -0.86 38.67
N VAL A 5 36.45 -1.87 39.53
CA VAL A 5 36.39 -3.28 39.09
C VAL A 5 35.11 -3.54 38.28
N ALA A 6 33.97 -3.02 38.75
CA ALA A 6 32.70 -3.13 38.02
C ALA A 6 32.74 -2.43 36.65
N ASN A 7 33.34 -1.23 36.58
CA ASN A 7 33.48 -0.49 35.33
C ASN A 7 34.41 -1.21 34.34
N ASN A 8 35.51 -1.81 34.82
CA ASN A 8 36.42 -2.59 33.98
C ASN A 8 35.74 -3.86 33.43
N ALA A 9 34.98 -4.57 34.27
CA ALA A 9 34.21 -5.74 33.84
C ALA A 9 33.16 -5.37 32.76
N SER A 10 32.47 -4.24 32.92
CA SER A 10 31.51 -3.75 31.92
C SER A 10 32.19 -3.40 30.59
N LEU A 11 33.37 -2.78 30.63
CA LEU A 11 34.14 -2.44 29.43
C LEU A 11 34.61 -3.70 28.69
N ASN A 12 35.16 -4.68 29.41
CA ASN A 12 35.58 -5.95 28.80
C ASN A 12 34.40 -6.71 28.17
N LYS A 13 33.24 -6.70 28.83
CA LYS A 13 32.01 -7.30 28.26
C LYS A 13 31.59 -6.59 26.98
N SER A 14 31.62 -5.26 26.96
CA SER A 14 31.32 -4.48 25.75
C SER A 14 32.33 -4.72 24.64
N PHE A 15 33.62 -4.87 24.98
CA PHE A 15 34.68 -5.13 24.01
C PHE A 15 34.54 -6.51 23.36
N ASN A 16 34.28 -7.54 24.17
CA ASN A 16 34.04 -8.89 23.66
C ASN A 16 32.81 -8.93 22.74
N ALA A 17 31.70 -8.28 23.13
CA ALA A 17 30.51 -8.20 22.30
C ALA A 17 30.75 -7.45 20.96
N MET A 18 31.69 -6.48 20.93
CA MET A 18 32.08 -5.84 19.68
C MET A 18 32.92 -6.76 18.80
N ASN A 19 33.87 -7.52 19.38
CA ASN A 19 34.68 -8.48 18.63
C ASN A 19 33.83 -9.61 18.03
N ASP A 20 32.89 -10.16 18.79
CA ASP A 20 31.95 -11.18 18.30
C ASP A 20 31.17 -10.65 17.09
N ARG A 21 30.71 -9.40 17.17
CA ARG A 21 29.98 -8.75 16.07
C ARG A 21 30.84 -8.47 14.84
N VAL A 22 32.13 -8.19 15.02
CA VAL A 22 33.07 -8.05 13.89
C VAL A 22 33.24 -9.40 13.19
N ALA A 23 33.43 -10.49 13.95
CA ALA A 23 33.52 -11.84 13.39
C ALA A 23 32.24 -12.24 12.62
N ASP A 24 31.05 -11.92 13.15
CA ASP A 24 29.78 -12.16 12.46
C ASP A 24 29.67 -11.38 11.13
N LEU A 25 30.17 -10.14 11.10
CA LEU A 25 30.16 -9.31 9.90
C LEU A 25 31.13 -9.81 8.84
N GLU A 26 32.31 -10.31 9.25
CA GLU A 26 33.26 -10.94 8.35
C GLU A 26 32.67 -12.22 7.73
N CYS A 27 32.04 -13.08 8.53
CA CYS A 27 31.32 -14.27 8.06
C CYS A 27 30.19 -13.92 7.07
N TYR A 28 29.42 -12.86 7.36
CA TYR A 28 28.37 -12.39 6.45
C TYR A 28 28.93 -11.85 5.13
N ALA A 29 30.05 -11.12 5.18
CA ALA A 29 30.72 -10.61 3.99
C ALA A 29 31.22 -11.75 3.10
N GLU A 30 31.87 -12.76 3.68
CA GLU A 30 32.33 -13.95 2.95
C GLU A 30 31.18 -14.71 2.28
N ARG A 31 30.05 -14.88 2.99
CA ARG A 31 28.85 -15.52 2.41
C ARG A 31 28.28 -14.72 1.24
N THR A 32 28.19 -13.40 1.38
CA THR A 32 27.68 -12.52 0.33
C THR A 32 28.60 -12.55 -0.90
N ASP A 33 29.92 -12.60 -0.69
CA ASP A 33 30.90 -12.71 -1.77
C ASP A 33 30.82 -14.06 -2.49
N GLU A 34 30.56 -15.16 -1.77
CA GLU A 34 30.35 -16.48 -2.37
C GLU A 34 29.03 -16.53 -3.17
N GLU A 35 27.92 -16.01 -2.64
CA GLU A 35 26.64 -15.91 -3.38
C GLU A 35 26.81 -15.06 -4.65
N ASN A 36 27.55 -13.94 -4.57
CA ASN A 36 27.88 -13.11 -5.72
C ASN A 36 28.78 -13.83 -6.73
N ARG A 37 29.73 -14.65 -6.27
CA ARG A 37 30.58 -15.47 -7.14
C ARG A 37 29.76 -16.52 -7.89
N GLN A 38 28.85 -17.20 -7.20
CA GLN A 38 27.92 -18.16 -7.82
C GLN A 38 27.03 -17.49 -8.84
N PHE A 39 26.45 -16.33 -8.53
CA PHE A 39 25.65 -15.56 -9.47
C PHE A 39 26.45 -15.15 -10.72
N ARG A 40 27.69 -14.64 -10.54
CA ARG A 40 28.57 -14.30 -11.67
C ARG A 40 28.93 -15.53 -12.51
N SER A 41 29.18 -16.67 -11.87
CA SER A 41 29.44 -17.94 -12.57
C SER A 41 28.23 -18.38 -13.39
N PHE A 42 27.03 -18.30 -12.81
CA PHE A 42 25.77 -18.58 -13.51
C PHE A 42 25.56 -17.66 -14.71
N MET A 43 25.76 -16.35 -14.54
CA MET A 43 25.67 -15.38 -15.63
C MET A 43 26.70 -15.63 -16.74
N ARG A 44 27.90 -16.11 -16.39
CA ARG A 44 28.91 -16.53 -17.38
C ARG A 44 28.43 -17.73 -18.20
N VAL A 45 27.88 -18.76 -17.55
CA VAL A 45 27.32 -19.93 -18.24
C VAL A 45 26.21 -19.52 -19.22
N ILE A 46 25.30 -18.63 -18.80
CA ILE A 46 24.25 -18.09 -19.70
C ILE A 46 24.87 -17.38 -20.91
N SER A 47 25.96 -16.64 -20.72
CA SER A 47 26.61 -15.91 -21.81
C SER A 47 27.38 -16.79 -22.78
N GLU A 48 27.97 -17.89 -22.29
CA GLU A 48 28.76 -18.83 -23.09
C GLU A 48 27.88 -19.86 -23.84
N HIS A 49 26.64 -20.07 -23.38
CA HIS A 49 25.71 -21.05 -23.95
C HIS A 49 24.39 -20.40 -24.41
N PRO A 50 24.31 -19.90 -25.65
CA PRO A 50 23.13 -19.22 -26.18
C PRO A 50 21.84 -20.06 -26.12
N ASN A 51 21.94 -21.37 -26.29
CA ASN A 51 20.82 -22.31 -26.16
C ASN A 51 20.19 -22.32 -24.76
N VAL A 52 20.99 -22.14 -23.69
CA VAL A 52 20.47 -22.03 -22.31
C VAL A 52 19.75 -20.71 -22.12
N ARG A 53 20.28 -19.62 -22.68
CA ARG A 53 19.64 -18.31 -22.67
C ARG A 53 18.28 -18.34 -23.40
N ASP A 54 18.23 -18.92 -24.58
CA ASP A 54 17.00 -19.01 -25.38
C ASP A 54 15.95 -19.89 -24.70
N TRP A 55 16.38 -20.99 -24.07
CA TRP A 55 15.51 -21.83 -23.25
C TRP A 55 14.94 -21.07 -22.04
N LEU A 56 15.75 -20.30 -21.31
CA LEU A 56 15.29 -19.45 -20.19
C LEU A 56 14.29 -18.37 -20.66
N ILE A 57 14.49 -17.79 -21.84
CA ILE A 57 13.55 -16.83 -22.44
C ILE A 57 12.23 -17.54 -22.82
N GLY A 58 12.31 -18.76 -23.37
CA GLY A 58 11.14 -19.60 -23.67
C GLY A 58 10.28 -19.89 -22.44
N LEU A 59 10.91 -20.29 -21.31
CA LEU A 59 10.20 -20.52 -20.04
C LEU A 59 9.46 -19.28 -19.52
N SER A 60 10.00 -18.09 -19.77
CA SER A 60 9.33 -16.83 -19.37
C SER A 60 8.12 -16.49 -20.25
N SER A 61 8.10 -17.00 -21.48
CA SER A 61 7.06 -16.73 -22.48
C SER A 61 5.88 -17.68 -22.32
N ASP A 62 6.14 -18.95 -21.97
CA ASP A 62 5.08 -19.94 -21.73
C ASP A 62 4.25 -19.66 -20.46
N ARG A 63 4.81 -18.96 -19.47
CA ARG A 63 4.05 -18.54 -18.27
C ARG A 63 2.88 -17.60 -18.57
N ASN A 64 2.90 -16.89 -19.70
CA ASN A 64 1.79 -16.02 -20.11
C ASN A 64 0.69 -16.77 -20.88
N ASN A 65 0.93 -18.01 -21.30
CA ASN A 65 -0.05 -18.83 -22.05
C ASN A 65 -0.73 -19.91 -21.20
N ILE A 66 -0.37 -20.05 -19.92
CA ILE A 66 -0.96 -21.07 -19.01
C ILE A 66 -2.38 -20.68 -18.52
N ALA A 67 -2.88 -19.49 -18.85
CA ALA A 67 -4.25 -19.10 -18.48
C ALA A 67 -5.37 -19.76 -19.32
N GLU A 68 -5.06 -20.40 -20.45
CA GLU A 68 -6.06 -21.05 -21.32
C GLU A 68 -5.84 -22.56 -21.55
N ALA A 69 -4.72 -23.12 -21.08
CA ALA A 69 -4.49 -24.56 -21.18
C ALA A 69 -5.23 -25.27 -20.03
N GLY A 70 -6.28 -26.03 -20.39
CA GLY A 70 -6.98 -26.93 -19.46
C GLY A 70 -6.04 -27.91 -18.75
N PRO A 71 -6.55 -28.67 -17.76
CA PRO A 71 -5.73 -29.49 -16.87
C PRO A 71 -4.77 -30.37 -17.65
N VAL A 72 -3.47 -30.15 -17.44
CA VAL A 72 -2.40 -30.94 -18.03
C VAL A 72 -2.50 -32.35 -17.48
N SER A 73 -2.95 -33.28 -18.31
CA SER A 73 -2.88 -34.72 -18.04
C SER A 73 -1.42 -35.14 -18.01
N TYR A 74 -0.90 -35.45 -16.83
CA TYR A 74 0.41 -36.08 -16.70
C TYR A 74 0.38 -37.48 -17.35
N PRO A 75 1.34 -37.84 -18.21
CA PRO A 75 1.47 -39.21 -18.66
C PRO A 75 1.74 -40.12 -17.46
N ALA A 76 0.99 -41.23 -17.39
CA ALA A 76 1.12 -42.22 -16.33
C ALA A 76 2.57 -42.69 -16.20
N SER A 77 3.08 -42.66 -14.96
CA SER A 77 4.40 -43.20 -14.64
C SER A 77 4.41 -44.71 -14.90
N PRO A 78 5.37 -45.24 -15.67
CA PRO A 78 5.50 -46.67 -15.90
C PRO A 78 6.34 -47.27 -14.80
N ASP A 79 5.81 -47.35 -13.58
CA ASP A 79 6.39 -48.14 -12.47
C ASP A 79 5.33 -48.27 -11.36
N SER A 80 4.40 -49.20 -11.54
CA SER A 80 3.55 -49.70 -10.47
C SER A 80 3.60 -51.22 -10.51
N GLU A 81 4.47 -51.76 -9.66
CA GLU A 81 4.45 -53.17 -9.26
C GLU A 81 3.22 -53.47 -8.41
N PRO A 82 2.76 -54.74 -8.37
CA PRO A 82 1.40 -55.09 -8.01
C PRO A 82 1.15 -55.22 -6.51
N ASP A 83 -0.13 -55.05 -6.19
CA ASP A 83 -0.81 -55.17 -4.90
C ASP A 83 -0.35 -56.33 -4.00
N LEU A 84 -0.17 -56.00 -2.73
CA LEU A 84 -0.29 -56.94 -1.61
C LEU A 84 -1.25 -56.33 -0.58
N ASP A 85 -2.47 -56.86 -0.61
CA ASP A 85 -3.18 -57.42 0.54
C ASP A 85 -3.02 -56.69 1.89
N GLN A 86 -4.07 -55.95 2.29
CA GLN A 86 -4.58 -56.12 3.65
C GLN A 86 -6.01 -55.61 3.82
N SER A 87 -6.73 -56.47 4.53
CA SER A 87 -8.13 -56.50 4.89
C SER A 87 -8.38 -55.80 6.23
N GLN A 88 -9.64 -55.42 6.46
CA GLN A 88 -10.28 -55.14 7.76
C GLN A 88 -9.78 -53.85 8.48
N ASP A 89 -10.61 -52.97 9.03
CA ASP A 89 -11.77 -53.20 9.88
C ASP A 89 -12.80 -52.07 9.82
N GLN A 90 -14.05 -52.48 10.08
CA GLN A 90 -15.21 -51.64 10.35
C GLN A 90 -15.14 -51.18 11.81
N ILE A 91 -15.30 -49.88 12.09
CA ILE A 91 -15.90 -49.42 13.36
C ILE A 91 -16.85 -48.26 13.08
N ALA A 92 -18.13 -48.58 13.22
CA ALA A 92 -19.19 -47.61 13.44
C ALA A 92 -19.08 -47.06 14.87
N THR A 93 -19.30 -45.75 15.05
CA THR A 93 -19.84 -45.24 16.31
C THR A 93 -20.79 -44.08 16.05
N HIS A 94 -21.86 -44.14 16.80
CA HIS A 94 -23.18 -43.55 16.65
C HIS A 94 -23.43 -42.79 17.96
N VAL A 95 -23.68 -41.48 17.93
CA VAL A 95 -24.23 -40.65 19.02
C VAL A 95 -24.83 -39.40 18.33
N SER A 96 -26.13 -39.32 17.99
CA SER A 96 -27.31 -39.02 18.84
C SER A 96 -27.11 -37.72 19.65
N ASP A 97 -27.64 -36.58 19.20
CA ASP A 97 -29.02 -36.08 19.34
C ASP A 97 -29.27 -35.26 20.62
N GLU A 98 -29.89 -34.09 20.36
CA GLU A 98 -30.91 -33.39 21.15
C GLU A 98 -30.60 -32.38 22.28
N ALA A 99 -31.53 -31.42 22.30
CA ALA A 99 -31.95 -30.42 23.30
C ALA A 99 -31.18 -29.07 23.33
N ASP A 100 -31.72 -27.97 22.80
CA ASP A 100 -32.96 -27.24 23.15
C ASP A 100 -32.78 -26.33 24.38
N ASN A 101 -32.80 -25.01 24.16
CA ASN A 101 -33.26 -24.02 25.14
C ASN A 101 -33.54 -22.65 24.45
N THR A 102 -34.81 -22.43 24.13
CA THR A 102 -35.67 -21.31 24.58
C THR A 102 -35.04 -20.25 25.50
N ASP A 103 -35.44 -18.97 25.62
CA ASP A 103 -36.56 -18.13 25.15
C ASP A 103 -36.48 -16.78 25.93
N ASN A 104 -37.11 -15.73 25.41
CA ASN A 104 -37.50 -14.43 26.02
C ASN A 104 -36.39 -13.42 26.45
N GLY A 105 -36.54 -12.10 26.27
CA GLY A 105 -37.66 -11.30 25.76
C GLY A 105 -37.54 -9.81 26.19
N ALA A 106 -38.32 -8.95 25.50
CA ALA A 106 -38.89 -7.65 25.91
C ALA A 106 -37.93 -6.47 26.23
N GLU A 107 -37.87 -5.42 25.39
CA GLU A 107 -38.74 -4.21 25.33
C GLU A 107 -38.45 -3.15 26.40
N THR A 108 -38.17 -1.90 25.99
CA THR A 108 -39.03 -0.73 26.30
C THR A 108 -38.56 0.59 25.64
N ASN A 109 -39.58 1.42 25.38
CA ASN A 109 -39.68 2.74 24.74
C ASN A 109 -39.03 3.94 25.46
N ALA A 110 -38.76 5.01 24.69
CA ALA A 110 -39.21 6.41 24.84
C ALA A 110 -38.32 7.29 23.93
N GLN A 111 -38.78 7.97 22.86
CA GLN A 111 -39.72 9.10 22.74
C GLN A 111 -39.25 10.39 23.45
N GLU A 112 -38.87 11.40 22.66
CA GLU A 112 -39.25 12.85 22.73
C GLU A 112 -38.23 13.75 21.99
N THR A 113 -38.63 14.32 20.84
CA THR A 113 -38.90 15.76 20.58
C THR A 113 -37.70 16.72 20.69
N SER A 114 -37.38 17.47 19.63
CA SER A 114 -37.74 18.90 19.56
C SER A 114 -37.25 19.56 18.27
N ASP A 115 -38.14 20.37 17.71
CA ASP A 115 -37.93 21.35 16.65
C ASP A 115 -36.77 22.33 16.89
N GLY A 116 -36.22 22.88 15.81
CA GLY A 116 -35.17 23.90 15.88
C GLY A 116 -34.89 24.57 14.54
N SER A 117 -35.94 25.15 13.95
CA SER A 117 -35.87 26.06 12.81
C SER A 117 -35.17 27.37 13.18
N SER A 118 -34.20 27.82 12.37
CA SER A 118 -33.97 29.25 12.16
C SER A 118 -33.05 29.51 10.97
N ALA A 119 -33.67 30.02 9.91
CA ALA A 119 -33.04 30.73 8.82
C ALA A 119 -32.47 32.08 9.31
N ILE A 120 -31.30 32.47 8.80
CA ILE A 120 -30.87 33.86 8.79
C ILE A 120 -30.50 34.22 7.35
N LYS A 121 -31.38 35.00 6.74
CA LYS A 121 -31.11 35.89 5.60
C LYS A 121 -30.36 37.12 6.13
N ASN A 122 -29.46 37.68 5.31
CA ASN A 122 -29.08 39.10 5.21
C ASN A 122 -28.28 39.17 3.89
N GLU A 123 -28.88 39.57 2.76
CA GLU A 123 -29.10 40.96 2.30
C GLU A 123 -27.80 41.74 2.03
N ASP A 124 -27.54 41.89 0.73
CA ASP A 124 -27.22 43.12 -0.01
C ASP A 124 -26.19 44.11 0.51
N GLY A 125 -25.18 44.35 -0.33
CA GLY A 125 -24.23 45.46 -0.25
C GLY A 125 -23.56 45.73 -1.60
N VAL A 126 -24.28 46.45 -2.46
CA VAL A 126 -23.81 47.11 -3.70
C VAL A 126 -23.07 48.41 -3.35
N ILE A 127 -22.33 49.00 -4.32
CA ILE A 127 -21.61 50.32 -4.37
C ILE A 127 -20.07 50.14 -4.24
N ASP A 128 -19.15 50.66 -5.06
CA ASP A 128 -19.17 51.53 -6.24
C ASP A 128 -17.85 51.38 -7.04
N ASP A 129 -17.92 51.90 -8.27
CA ASP A 129 -16.95 52.54 -9.15
C ASP A 129 -15.44 52.60 -8.82
N GLY A 130 -14.69 52.37 -9.90
CA GLY A 130 -13.24 52.42 -9.94
C GLY A 130 -12.64 53.81 -10.10
N VAL A 131 -11.30 53.83 -10.08
CA VAL A 131 -10.51 54.95 -10.59
C VAL A 131 -9.24 54.40 -11.24
N ALA A 132 -9.09 54.72 -12.53
CA ALA A 132 -7.84 54.64 -13.26
C ALA A 132 -6.83 55.66 -12.72
N GLY A 133 -5.60 55.23 -12.47
CA GLY A 133 -4.53 56.09 -11.96
C GLY A 133 -3.16 55.66 -12.46
N SER A 134 -2.83 56.09 -13.67
CA SER A 134 -1.48 56.12 -14.23
C SER A 134 -0.56 57.00 -13.38
N VAL A 135 0.58 56.46 -12.90
CA VAL A 135 1.72 57.26 -12.43
C VAL A 135 3.06 56.60 -12.82
N ILE A 136 3.61 57.12 -13.92
CA ILE A 136 4.98 57.63 -14.14
C ILE A 136 6.16 57.02 -13.37
N LEU A 137 7.15 56.59 -14.16
CA LEU A 137 8.55 56.28 -13.84
C LEU A 137 9.25 57.34 -12.97
N VAL A 138 10.05 56.88 -11.99
CA VAL A 138 11.30 57.55 -11.63
C VAL A 138 12.42 56.51 -11.48
N HIS A 139 13.45 56.68 -12.31
CA HIS A 139 14.73 55.99 -12.22
C HIS A 139 15.48 56.37 -10.94
N SER A 140 16.12 55.41 -10.29
CA SER A 140 17.31 55.69 -9.48
C SER A 140 18.29 54.52 -9.57
N ASN A 141 19.33 54.77 -10.38
CA ASN A 141 20.59 54.05 -10.35
C ASN A 141 21.27 54.30 -9.00
N MET A 142 21.47 53.26 -8.21
CA MET A 142 22.45 53.26 -7.13
C MET A 142 23.54 52.25 -7.46
N ALA A 143 24.74 52.79 -7.62
CA ALA A 143 25.97 52.07 -7.89
C ALA A 143 26.24 51.04 -6.79
N THR A 144 26.48 49.79 -7.20
CA THR A 144 26.99 48.72 -6.35
C THR A 144 28.48 48.93 -6.11
N PRO A 145 28.95 48.93 -4.84
CA PRO A 145 30.37 48.89 -4.54
C PRO A 145 30.96 47.51 -4.84
N GLU A 146 32.19 47.56 -5.32
CA GLU A 146 33.07 46.45 -5.72
C GLU A 146 33.29 45.43 -4.57
N PRO A 147 33.20 44.12 -4.81
CA PRO A 147 33.37 43.11 -3.77
C PRO A 147 34.84 42.92 -3.40
N THR A 148 35.15 43.18 -2.14
CA THR A 148 36.44 42.89 -1.50
C THR A 148 36.69 41.37 -1.49
N PRO A 149 37.90 40.87 -1.85
CA PRO A 149 38.20 39.45 -1.86
C PRO A 149 38.28 38.89 -0.42
N GLU A 150 37.33 38.05 -0.04
CA GLU A 150 37.37 37.28 1.20
C GLU A 150 38.47 36.20 1.15
N PRO A 151 39.22 35.96 2.25
CA PRO A 151 40.18 34.88 2.35
C PRO A 151 39.50 33.49 2.39
N PRO A 152 40.19 32.42 1.92
CA PRO A 152 39.60 31.11 1.73
C PRO A 152 39.13 30.50 3.06
N LYS A 153 37.81 30.40 3.23
CA LYS A 153 37.16 29.66 4.32
C LYS A 153 37.50 28.17 4.18
N ALA A 154 38.37 27.68 5.06
CA ALA A 154 38.68 26.26 5.20
C ALA A 154 37.40 25.47 5.54
N SER A 155 36.84 24.81 4.53
CA SER A 155 35.68 23.92 4.70
C SER A 155 36.11 22.68 5.48
N LYS A 156 35.88 22.70 6.80
CA LYS A 156 35.91 21.50 7.63
C LYS A 156 34.74 20.60 7.21
N LYS A 157 34.96 19.78 6.16
CA LYS A 157 34.12 18.63 5.83
C LYS A 157 34.16 17.65 7.00
N ARG A 158 33.27 17.86 7.98
CA ARG A 158 32.89 16.83 8.94
C ARG A 158 32.22 15.71 8.14
N LYS A 159 33.02 14.73 7.70
CA LYS A 159 32.51 13.42 7.30
C LYS A 159 31.75 12.86 8.50
N ARG A 160 30.43 12.98 8.48
CA ARG A 160 29.55 12.16 9.30
C ARG A 160 29.73 10.74 8.75
N ALA A 161 30.65 9.98 9.33
CA ALA A 161 30.66 8.55 9.22
C ALA A 161 29.32 8.08 9.80
N SER A 162 28.39 7.75 8.91
CA SER A 162 27.16 7.06 9.28
C SER A 162 27.58 5.69 9.79
N ALA A 163 27.65 5.57 11.11
CA ALA A 163 27.72 4.29 11.79
C ALA A 163 26.45 3.51 11.45
N GLN A 164 26.49 2.78 10.34
CA GLN A 164 25.47 1.83 9.97
C GLN A 164 25.68 0.58 10.83
N ALA A 165 25.29 0.71 12.10
CA ALA A 165 25.18 -0.40 13.01
C ALA A 165 24.09 -1.34 12.48
N VAL A 166 24.48 -2.37 11.73
CA VAL A 166 23.61 -3.51 11.39
C VAL A 166 23.38 -4.27 12.69
N GLY A 167 22.45 -3.78 13.50
CA GLY A 167 21.93 -4.56 14.61
C GLY A 167 21.23 -5.77 14.00
N ILE A 168 21.43 -6.94 14.60
CA ILE A 168 20.46 -8.05 14.62
C ILE A 168 19.23 -7.51 15.37
N GLY A 169 18.61 -6.49 14.78
CA GLY A 169 17.59 -5.67 15.39
C GLY A 169 16.26 -6.27 15.01
N ASN A 170 15.45 -6.57 16.02
CA ASN A 170 14.01 -6.84 15.96
C ASN A 170 13.44 -6.53 14.57
N ARG A 171 13.43 -7.54 13.69
CA ARG A 171 12.70 -7.43 12.42
C ARG A 171 11.26 -7.22 12.85
N ARG A 172 10.75 -6.01 12.61
CA ARG A 172 9.37 -5.67 12.94
C ARG A 172 8.50 -6.70 12.22
N VAL A 173 7.57 -7.30 12.96
CA VAL A 173 6.61 -8.25 12.38
C VAL A 173 5.91 -7.55 11.22
N ASN A 174 5.93 -8.18 10.05
CA ASN A 174 5.24 -7.66 8.88
C ASN A 174 3.73 -7.67 9.16
N HIS A 175 3.03 -6.58 8.82
CA HIS A 175 1.58 -6.53 8.92
C HIS A 175 0.91 -7.53 7.97
N ASN A 176 -0.27 -8.02 8.34
CA ASN A 176 -1.07 -8.95 7.56
C ASN A 176 -1.80 -8.35 6.33
N LEU A 177 -1.54 -7.08 5.96
CA LEU A 177 -2.26 -6.40 4.85
C LEU A 177 -2.20 -7.15 3.52
N ASP A 178 -1.06 -7.77 3.18
CA ASP A 178 -0.93 -8.50 1.91
C ASP A 178 -1.85 -9.74 1.84
N ALA A 179 -2.25 -10.29 2.99
CA ALA A 179 -3.13 -11.45 3.08
C ALA A 179 -4.62 -11.08 3.12
N ILE A 180 -4.96 -9.89 3.64
CA ILE A 180 -6.36 -9.50 3.88
C ILE A 180 -6.91 -8.53 2.83
N MET A 181 -6.05 -7.85 2.07
CA MET A 181 -6.45 -6.87 1.06
C MET A 181 -6.23 -7.40 -0.35
N VAL A 182 -7.11 -6.97 -1.26
CA VAL A 182 -7.00 -7.24 -2.71
C VAL A 182 -5.69 -6.72 -3.30
N SER A 183 -5.27 -7.26 -4.44
CA SER A 183 -3.98 -7.00 -5.06
C SER A 183 -3.73 -5.51 -5.37
N GLU A 184 -2.47 -5.12 -5.48
CA GLU A 184 -2.09 -3.79 -6.00
C GLU A 184 -2.48 -3.59 -7.47
N GLU A 185 -2.67 -4.69 -8.20
CA GLU A 185 -3.08 -4.74 -9.61
C GLU A 185 -4.59 -4.78 -9.78
N THR A 186 -5.37 -4.72 -8.68
CA THR A 186 -6.83 -4.76 -8.76
C THR A 186 -7.37 -3.61 -9.63
N LEU A 187 -8.37 -3.96 -10.45
CA LEU A 187 -9.05 -3.02 -11.34
C LEU A 187 -9.74 -1.90 -10.53
N MET A 188 -9.67 -0.66 -11.04
CA MET A 188 -10.39 0.45 -10.44
C MET A 188 -11.87 0.38 -10.82
N PRO A 189 -12.81 0.58 -9.88
CA PRO A 189 -14.24 0.57 -10.19
C PRO A 189 -14.60 1.58 -11.28
N SER A 190 -15.59 1.26 -12.11
CA SER A 190 -16.11 2.16 -13.17
C SER A 190 -17.02 3.29 -12.65
N MET A 191 -17.01 3.54 -11.34
CA MET A 191 -17.84 4.54 -10.65
C MET A 191 -16.97 5.43 -9.77
N ALA A 192 -17.55 6.54 -9.28
CA ALA A 192 -16.86 7.42 -8.35
C ALA A 192 -16.52 6.68 -7.04
N VAL A 193 -15.26 6.77 -6.65
CA VAL A 193 -14.74 6.23 -5.38
C VAL A 193 -14.12 7.39 -4.61
N THR A 194 -14.47 7.55 -3.33
CA THR A 194 -13.88 8.58 -2.46
C THR A 194 -12.44 8.23 -2.06
N ASP A 195 -11.67 9.21 -1.60
CA ASP A 195 -10.32 8.95 -1.10
C ASP A 195 -10.32 8.03 0.14
N THR A 196 -11.34 8.13 0.99
CA THR A 196 -11.52 7.24 2.15
C THR A 196 -11.82 5.81 1.69
N GLU A 197 -12.70 5.63 0.69
CA GLU A 197 -13.00 4.33 0.10
C GLU A 197 -11.76 3.68 -0.55
N LEU A 198 -10.90 4.46 -1.20
CA LEU A 198 -9.63 3.97 -1.72
C LEU A 198 -8.74 3.40 -0.61
N VAL A 199 -8.60 4.11 0.51
CA VAL A 199 -7.79 3.65 1.64
C VAL A 199 -8.43 2.43 2.31
N VAL A 200 -9.76 2.41 2.46
CA VAL A 200 -10.46 1.33 3.16
C VAL A 200 -10.53 0.07 2.32
N TYR A 201 -10.99 0.14 1.06
CA TYR A 201 -11.25 -1.04 0.22
C TYR A 201 -10.08 -1.43 -0.68
N LEU A 202 -9.31 -0.45 -1.18
CA LEU A 202 -8.33 -0.63 -2.24
C LEU A 202 -6.92 -0.25 -1.80
N PHE A 203 -6.60 -0.38 -0.49
CA PHE A 203 -5.35 0.12 0.10
C PHE A 203 -4.08 -0.28 -0.68
N ARG A 204 -3.99 -1.52 -1.16
CA ARG A 204 -2.79 -2.00 -1.86
C ARG A 204 -2.55 -1.31 -3.19
N THR A 205 -3.60 -0.77 -3.82
CA THR A 205 -3.50 0.01 -5.05
C THR A 205 -2.71 1.31 -4.87
N LEU A 206 -2.53 1.80 -3.63
CA LEU A 206 -1.68 2.97 -3.36
C LEU A 206 -0.22 2.73 -3.76
N ARG A 207 0.23 1.48 -3.93
CA ARG A 207 1.55 1.19 -4.51
C ARG A 207 1.69 1.62 -5.97
N ARG A 208 0.56 1.88 -6.66
CA ARG A 208 0.52 2.51 -7.99
C ARG A 208 0.82 4.00 -7.83
N PRO A 209 1.81 4.55 -8.54
CA PRO A 209 2.20 5.96 -8.39
C PRO A 209 1.04 6.94 -8.54
N ILE A 210 0.19 6.75 -9.55
CA ILE A 210 -0.93 7.65 -9.85
C ILE A 210 -2.00 7.68 -8.75
N VAL A 211 -2.25 6.54 -8.08
CA VAL A 211 -3.20 6.44 -6.97
C VAL A 211 -2.67 7.16 -5.73
N THR A 212 -1.39 6.98 -5.41
CA THR A 212 -0.76 7.75 -4.33
C THR A 212 -0.71 9.25 -4.65
N LEU A 213 -0.47 9.62 -5.91
CA LEU A 213 -0.44 11.02 -6.34
C LEU A 213 -1.79 11.70 -6.12
N ARG A 214 -2.91 11.04 -6.47
CA ARG A 214 -4.27 11.50 -6.20
C ARG A 214 -4.45 11.86 -4.71
N LEU A 215 -4.16 10.91 -3.82
CA LEU A 215 -4.29 11.12 -2.38
C LEU A 215 -3.43 12.30 -1.91
N ARG A 216 -2.15 12.34 -2.32
CA ARG A 216 -1.23 13.40 -1.90
C ARG A 216 -1.68 14.78 -2.40
N ALA A 217 -2.14 14.89 -3.65
CA ALA A 217 -2.62 16.13 -4.24
C ALA A 217 -3.86 16.67 -3.49
N ARG A 218 -4.71 15.78 -2.97
CA ARG A 218 -5.88 16.12 -2.16
C ARG A 218 -5.61 16.22 -0.65
N GLY A 219 -4.35 16.39 -0.26
CA GLY A 219 -3.98 16.65 1.13
C GLY A 219 -3.97 15.41 2.05
N TRP A 220 -4.06 14.19 1.51
CA TRP A 220 -3.93 12.98 2.32
C TRP A 220 -2.47 12.70 2.68
N GLY A 221 -2.15 12.96 3.95
CA GLY A 221 -0.86 12.63 4.53
C GLY A 221 -0.78 11.19 5.06
N PRO A 222 0.45 10.66 5.27
CA PRO A 222 0.68 9.33 5.85
C PRO A 222 -0.03 9.07 7.19
N HIS A 223 -0.22 10.12 7.99
CA HIS A 223 -0.91 10.02 9.26
C HIS A 223 -2.40 9.73 9.08
N LYS A 224 -3.09 10.46 8.19
CA LYS A 224 -4.51 10.26 7.89
C LYS A 224 -4.74 8.87 7.31
N ILE A 225 -3.90 8.45 6.35
CA ILE A 225 -3.94 7.12 5.74
C ILE A 225 -3.84 6.01 6.80
N ALA A 226 -2.82 6.07 7.67
CA ALA A 226 -2.64 5.04 8.70
C ALA A 226 -3.79 5.02 9.73
N THR A 227 -4.33 6.20 10.07
CA THR A 227 -5.45 6.32 11.02
C THR A 227 -6.71 5.68 10.44
N VAL A 228 -7.13 6.10 9.25
CA VAL A 228 -8.31 5.55 8.56
C VAL A 228 -8.16 4.05 8.34
N LEU A 229 -6.99 3.58 7.90
CA LEU A 229 -6.80 2.14 7.67
C LEU A 229 -6.96 1.32 8.96
N ASN A 230 -6.35 1.75 10.07
CA ASN A 230 -6.45 1.03 11.35
C ASN A 230 -7.84 1.10 11.98
N GLU A 231 -8.56 2.20 11.74
CA GLU A 231 -9.94 2.40 12.21
C GLU A 231 -10.90 1.45 11.50
N HIS A 232 -10.75 1.28 10.18
CA HIS A 232 -11.68 0.49 9.38
C HIS A 232 -11.26 -0.99 9.19
N ARG A 233 -10.00 -1.37 9.44
CA ARG A 233 -9.48 -2.74 9.20
C ARG A 233 -8.84 -3.38 10.42
N GLU A 234 -8.92 -4.71 10.51
CA GLU A 234 -8.17 -5.52 11.46
C GLU A 234 -6.74 -5.78 10.95
N VAL A 235 -5.87 -4.78 11.14
CA VAL A 235 -4.45 -4.88 10.77
C VAL A 235 -3.61 -5.27 11.99
N ASN A 236 -2.85 -6.37 11.89
CA ASN A 236 -1.97 -6.84 12.96
C ASN A 236 -0.55 -7.14 12.42
N PRO A 237 0.51 -6.50 12.99
CA PRO A 237 0.45 -5.34 13.89
C PRO A 237 -0.20 -4.10 13.24
N PRO A 238 -0.69 -3.12 14.02
CA PRO A 238 -1.30 -1.90 13.49
C PRO A 238 -0.41 -1.20 12.46
N TYR A 239 -1.03 -0.66 11.41
CA TYR A 239 -0.31 0.02 10.34
C TYR A 239 0.26 1.36 10.83
N LEU A 240 1.56 1.55 10.70
CA LEU A 240 2.22 2.72 11.26
C LEU A 240 2.28 3.88 10.25
N LYS A 241 2.21 5.12 10.76
CA LYS A 241 2.43 6.34 9.97
C LYS A 241 3.73 6.30 9.15
N ASN A 242 4.82 5.80 9.74
CA ASN A 242 6.10 5.70 9.04
C ASN A 242 6.05 4.70 7.89
N THR A 243 5.32 3.59 8.05
CA THR A 243 5.08 2.61 6.99
C THR A 243 4.29 3.23 5.85
N ALA A 244 3.21 3.96 6.16
CA ALA A 244 2.45 4.73 5.18
C ALA A 244 3.34 5.75 4.43
N SER A 245 4.22 6.45 5.15
CA SER A 245 5.14 7.44 4.56
C SER A 245 6.13 6.80 3.60
N VAL A 246 6.74 5.68 3.98
CA VAL A 246 7.69 4.95 3.14
C VAL A 246 6.99 4.44 1.88
N MET A 247 5.80 3.86 2.02
CA MET A 247 4.98 3.40 0.89
C MET A 247 4.69 4.56 -0.09
N SER A 248 4.14 5.68 0.40
CA SER A 248 3.79 6.81 -0.47
C SER A 248 5.01 7.42 -1.17
N ILE A 249 6.12 7.64 -0.45
CA ILE A 249 7.36 8.17 -1.04
C ILE A 249 7.91 7.20 -2.10
N THR A 250 7.89 5.89 -1.82
CA THR A 250 8.38 4.88 -2.76
C THR A 250 7.52 4.82 -4.02
N ALA A 251 6.20 4.89 -3.88
CA ALA A 251 5.28 4.93 -5.02
C ALA A 251 5.50 6.18 -5.89
N LEU A 252 5.67 7.36 -5.29
CA LEU A 252 5.91 8.60 -6.05
C LEU A 252 7.27 8.61 -6.76
N ARG A 253 8.34 8.20 -6.06
CA ARG A 253 9.67 8.01 -6.69
C ARG A 253 9.64 7.00 -7.83
N ARG A 254 8.81 5.94 -7.71
CA ARG A 254 8.60 4.99 -8.79
C ARG A 254 7.92 5.67 -9.98
N GLY A 255 6.94 6.55 -9.76
CA GLY A 255 6.32 7.36 -10.80
C GLY A 255 7.32 8.28 -11.51
N GLU A 256 8.10 9.05 -10.75
CA GLU A 256 9.16 9.92 -11.28
C GLU A 256 10.18 9.14 -12.12
N ARG A 257 10.58 7.95 -11.67
CA ARG A 257 11.50 7.09 -12.42
C ARG A 257 10.90 6.54 -13.72
N LEU A 258 9.59 6.29 -13.76
CA LEU A 258 8.92 5.71 -14.93
C LEU A 258 8.54 6.77 -15.97
N ASN A 259 8.16 7.96 -15.52
CA ASN A 259 7.52 8.98 -16.36
C ASN A 259 8.32 10.29 -16.46
N GLY A 260 9.42 10.44 -15.72
CA GLY A 260 10.25 11.65 -15.69
C GLY A 260 10.15 12.41 -14.35
N PRO A 261 11.15 13.25 -14.04
CA PRO A 261 11.26 13.95 -12.75
C PRO A 261 10.08 14.88 -12.47
N ASP A 262 9.50 15.49 -13.51
CA ASP A 262 8.44 16.50 -13.38
C ASP A 262 7.03 15.87 -13.40
N TRP A 263 6.91 14.54 -13.57
CA TRP A 263 5.64 13.82 -13.67
C TRP A 263 4.67 14.13 -12.53
N GLY A 264 5.18 14.20 -11.29
CA GLY A 264 4.34 14.51 -10.13
C GLY A 264 3.77 15.92 -10.16
N GLU A 265 4.57 16.89 -10.60
CA GLU A 265 4.17 18.31 -10.69
C GLU A 265 3.17 18.54 -11.83
N GLU A 266 3.33 17.85 -12.95
CA GLU A 266 2.42 17.93 -14.09
C GLU A 266 1.06 17.27 -13.83
N ASN A 267 1.03 16.18 -13.05
CA ASN A 267 -0.19 15.38 -12.86
C ASN A 267 -0.95 15.72 -11.56
N ALA A 268 -0.28 16.24 -10.52
CA ALA A 268 -0.96 16.59 -9.28
C ALA A 268 -2.11 17.61 -9.45
N PRO A 269 -1.99 18.69 -10.27
CA PRO A 269 -3.06 19.67 -10.45
C PRO A 269 -4.36 19.06 -10.98
N GLN A 270 -4.28 17.96 -11.74
CA GLN A 270 -5.46 17.28 -12.29
C GLN A 270 -6.35 16.67 -11.20
N PHE A 271 -5.82 16.42 -10.00
CA PHE A 271 -6.57 15.81 -8.89
C PHE A 271 -7.10 16.81 -7.87
N VAL A 272 -6.55 18.03 -7.81
CA VAL A 272 -6.90 19.03 -6.79
C VAL A 272 -8.37 19.43 -6.92
N ASP A 273 -8.81 19.75 -8.15
CA ASP A 273 -10.16 20.25 -8.43
C ASP A 273 -11.05 19.21 -9.13
N ALA A 274 -10.57 17.99 -9.31
CA ALA A 274 -11.38 16.93 -9.89
C ALA A 274 -12.46 16.49 -8.91
N ASP A 275 -13.66 16.20 -9.42
CA ASP A 275 -14.67 15.46 -8.66
C ASP A 275 -14.25 13.99 -8.47
N GLU A 276 -14.97 13.24 -7.63
CA GLU A 276 -14.63 11.85 -7.33
C GLU A 276 -14.69 10.93 -8.56
N LYS A 277 -15.58 11.24 -9.52
CA LYS A 277 -15.71 10.46 -10.76
C LYS A 277 -14.47 10.65 -11.63
N LYS A 278 -14.13 11.89 -11.97
CA LYS A 278 -12.97 12.24 -12.79
C LYS A 278 -11.67 11.79 -12.14
N ALA A 279 -11.52 11.96 -10.83
CA ALA A 279 -10.33 11.48 -10.12
C ALA A 279 -10.21 9.95 -10.14
N THR A 280 -11.33 9.22 -10.17
CA THR A 280 -11.31 7.75 -10.31
C THR A 280 -10.96 7.32 -11.73
N GLU A 281 -11.49 8.00 -12.75
CA GLU A 281 -11.14 7.78 -14.16
C GLU A 281 -9.64 8.02 -14.41
N LEU A 282 -9.07 9.10 -13.86
CA LEU A 282 -7.64 9.43 -13.99
C LEU A 282 -6.72 8.34 -13.40
N ILE A 283 -7.10 7.71 -12.28
CA ILE A 283 -6.29 6.64 -11.66
C ILE A 283 -6.54 5.26 -12.28
N ALA A 284 -7.68 5.04 -12.94
CA ALA A 284 -7.93 3.83 -13.71
C ALA A 284 -6.88 3.73 -14.84
N GLY A 285 -6.61 4.87 -15.50
CA GLY A 285 -5.57 5.05 -16.50
C GLY A 285 -5.83 4.31 -17.82
N PRO A 286 -5.13 4.67 -18.91
CA PRO A 286 -5.25 4.00 -20.21
C PRO A 286 -4.48 2.67 -20.27
N THR A 287 -4.05 2.13 -19.13
CA THR A 287 -3.08 1.03 -19.09
C THR A 287 -3.60 -0.21 -19.82
N ASN A 288 -2.96 -0.56 -20.93
CA ASN A 288 -3.16 -1.78 -21.73
C ASN A 288 -3.04 -3.10 -20.95
N LYS A 289 -2.77 -3.06 -19.64
CA LYS A 289 -2.75 -4.23 -18.78
C LYS A 289 -4.10 -4.35 -18.09
N PRO A 290 -4.87 -5.42 -18.37
CA PRO A 290 -6.10 -5.67 -17.63
C PRO A 290 -5.75 -5.80 -16.15
N GLY A 291 -6.38 -4.97 -15.31
CA GLY A 291 -6.27 -5.13 -13.86
C GLY A 291 -6.88 -6.46 -13.43
N LEU A 292 -6.49 -6.94 -12.25
CA LEU A 292 -7.07 -8.15 -11.67
C LEU A 292 -8.48 -7.85 -11.15
N ASP A 293 -9.46 -8.50 -11.73
CA ASP A 293 -10.85 -8.40 -11.28
C ASP A 293 -11.08 -9.33 -10.08
N CYS A 294 -11.69 -8.81 -9.02
CA CYS A 294 -11.94 -9.55 -7.77
C CYS A 294 -13.43 -9.53 -7.42
N ASN A 295 -13.86 -10.43 -6.53
CA ASN A 295 -15.21 -10.38 -5.99
C ASN A 295 -15.30 -9.20 -5.01
N VAL A 296 -16.40 -8.44 -5.05
CA VAL A 296 -16.66 -7.32 -4.13
C VAL A 296 -16.65 -7.78 -2.66
N LEU A 297 -17.08 -9.01 -2.38
CA LEU A 297 -17.04 -9.59 -1.03
C LEU A 297 -15.59 -9.75 -0.51
N ASP A 298 -14.61 -9.95 -1.40
CA ASP A 298 -13.19 -10.01 -1.01
C ASP A 298 -12.70 -8.67 -0.45
N LEU A 299 -13.29 -7.56 -0.89
CA LEU A 299 -12.99 -6.24 -0.33
C LEU A 299 -13.38 -6.15 1.14
N CYS A 300 -14.27 -7.00 1.66
CA CYS A 300 -14.74 -6.93 3.04
C CYS A 300 -13.96 -7.83 4.01
N LYS A 301 -12.97 -8.60 3.53
CA LYS A 301 -12.11 -9.44 4.38
C LYS A 301 -11.45 -8.60 5.48
N LYS A 302 -11.70 -8.96 6.73
CA LYS A 302 -11.13 -8.27 7.91
C LYS A 302 -11.48 -6.77 7.99
N LEU A 303 -12.62 -6.37 7.43
CA LEU A 303 -13.21 -5.06 7.60
C LEU A 303 -13.93 -4.99 8.96
N LYS A 304 -13.61 -3.97 9.77
CA LYS A 304 -14.27 -3.70 11.06
C LYS A 304 -15.59 -2.95 10.86
N LYS A 305 -15.56 -1.92 10.02
CA LYS A 305 -16.69 -1.07 9.68
C LYS A 305 -16.52 -0.44 8.30
N HIS A 306 -17.63 -0.20 7.63
CA HIS A 306 -17.66 0.56 6.38
C HIS A 306 -17.41 2.05 6.64
N PRO A 307 -17.00 2.84 5.63
CA PRO A 307 -17.11 4.30 5.68
C PRO A 307 -18.56 4.73 5.93
N GLU A 308 -18.74 5.89 6.54
CA GLU A 308 -20.05 6.48 6.87
C GLU A 308 -20.04 8.00 6.60
N GLY A 309 -21.23 8.60 6.50
CA GLY A 309 -21.36 10.05 6.25
C GLY A 309 -20.73 10.50 4.93
N ASP A 310 -20.03 11.64 4.97
CA ASP A 310 -19.38 12.24 3.81
C ASP A 310 -18.21 11.39 3.26
N ASP A 311 -17.68 10.47 4.06
CA ASP A 311 -16.64 9.54 3.65
C ASP A 311 -17.18 8.34 2.85
N ALA A 312 -18.49 8.10 2.87
CA ALA A 312 -19.17 7.01 2.18
C ALA A 312 -19.84 7.45 0.87
N GLY A 313 -19.25 7.05 -0.25
CA GLY A 313 -19.81 7.27 -1.57
C GLY A 313 -20.82 6.21 -2.00
N LEU A 314 -21.25 6.31 -3.26
CA LEU A 314 -22.10 5.30 -3.92
C LEU A 314 -21.43 3.92 -3.93
N PHE A 315 -20.10 3.88 -4.05
CA PHE A 315 -19.33 2.64 -4.02
C PHE A 315 -19.52 1.89 -2.69
N THR A 316 -19.43 2.56 -1.54
CA THR A 316 -19.72 1.95 -0.22
C THR A 316 -21.13 1.38 -0.15
N ARG A 317 -22.14 2.07 -0.72
CA ARG A 317 -23.52 1.56 -0.74
C ARG A 317 -23.64 0.28 -1.56
N CYS A 318 -22.96 0.21 -2.71
CA CYS A 318 -22.93 -0.99 -3.53
C CYS A 318 -22.24 -2.15 -2.79
N VAL A 319 -21.11 -1.89 -2.14
CA VAL A 319 -20.39 -2.90 -1.34
C VAL A 319 -21.28 -3.42 -0.20
N LYS A 320 -21.94 -2.53 0.56
CA LYS A 320 -22.88 -2.91 1.63
C LYS A 320 -24.02 -3.76 1.08
N TYR A 321 -24.64 -3.36 -0.02
CA TYR A 321 -25.70 -4.13 -0.65
C TYR A 321 -25.24 -5.53 -1.05
N CYS A 322 -24.05 -5.68 -1.63
CA CYS A 322 -23.50 -6.99 -1.95
C CYS A 322 -23.29 -7.86 -0.71
N VAL A 323 -22.80 -7.29 0.39
CA VAL A 323 -22.59 -8.01 1.66
C VAL A 323 -23.91 -8.45 2.28
N GLU A 324 -24.89 -7.53 2.36
CA GLU A 324 -26.21 -7.79 2.97
C GLU A 324 -26.97 -8.88 2.22
N ASN A 325 -26.85 -8.91 0.89
CA ASN A 325 -27.55 -9.88 0.03
C ASN A 325 -26.70 -11.10 -0.34
N GLN A 326 -25.47 -11.22 0.19
CA GLN A 326 -24.48 -12.24 -0.20
C GLN A 326 -24.32 -12.36 -1.73
N LEU A 327 -24.35 -11.22 -2.42
CA LEU A 327 -24.27 -11.15 -3.87
C LEU A 327 -22.82 -11.25 -4.32
N GLU A 328 -22.49 -12.33 -5.02
CA GLU A 328 -21.22 -12.46 -5.72
C GLU A 328 -21.20 -11.53 -6.95
N CYS A 329 -20.55 -10.38 -6.80
CA CYS A 329 -20.40 -9.40 -7.86
C CYS A 329 -18.91 -9.19 -8.14
N ARG A 330 -18.53 -9.18 -9.42
CA ARG A 330 -17.18 -8.78 -9.85
C ARG A 330 -17.02 -7.28 -9.75
N LEU A 331 -15.83 -6.81 -9.39
CA LEU A 331 -15.56 -5.37 -9.24
C LEU A 331 -15.77 -4.60 -10.54
N SER A 332 -15.46 -5.22 -11.69
CA SER A 332 -15.75 -4.68 -13.02
C SER A 332 -17.25 -4.42 -13.28
N ALA A 333 -18.13 -5.27 -12.73
CA ALA A 333 -19.57 -5.23 -12.91
C ALA A 333 -20.31 -4.47 -11.79
N ILE A 334 -19.59 -3.83 -10.84
CA ILE A 334 -20.23 -3.20 -9.67
C ILE A 334 -21.18 -2.05 -10.03
N HIS A 335 -20.99 -1.44 -11.20
CA HIS A 335 -21.90 -0.43 -11.75
C HIS A 335 -23.32 -0.96 -12.01
N GLU A 336 -23.48 -2.26 -12.27
CA GLU A 336 -24.80 -2.90 -12.42
C GLU A 336 -25.57 -2.92 -11.09
N VAL A 337 -24.85 -3.03 -9.97
CA VAL A 337 -25.44 -2.93 -8.63
C VAL A 337 -25.86 -1.50 -8.34
N ALA A 338 -25.04 -0.51 -8.71
CA ALA A 338 -25.40 0.90 -8.57
C ALA A 338 -26.70 1.25 -9.28
N SER A 339 -26.92 0.72 -10.49
CA SER A 339 -28.16 0.93 -11.25
C SER A 339 -29.42 0.39 -10.56
N LYS A 340 -29.29 -0.54 -9.61
CA LYS A 340 -30.40 -1.07 -8.80
C LYS A 340 -30.64 -0.26 -7.52
N LEU A 341 -29.69 0.58 -7.13
CA LEU A 341 -29.72 1.40 -5.91
C LEU A 341 -30.10 2.87 -6.18
N ALA A 342 -30.08 3.29 -7.43
CA ALA A 342 -30.48 4.62 -7.88
C ALA A 342 -32.00 4.72 -8.10
#